data_AF-A0A966KGP6-F1
#
_entry.id   AF-A0A966KGP6-F1
#
_cell.length_a   1.000
_cell.length_b   1.000
_cell.length_c   1.000
_cell.angle_alpha   90.00
_cell.angle_beta   90.00
_cell.angle_gamma   90.00
#
_symmetry.space_group_name_H-M   'P 1'
#
loop_
_entity.id
_entity.type
_entity.pdbx_description
1 polymer ?
#
loop_
_entity_poly.entity_id
_entity_poly.type
_entity_poly.pdbx_seq_one_letter_code
_entity_poly.pdbx_strand_id
1 'polypeptide(L)' 'MITVFESANDRPSLTTMKALVGGWFRLVGCSNHPDWQIFVNDEGQLFGLPFNEAASNICGSEVLGHAVLLKGAARWH' A
#
# COMPACT_ATOMS: atom_id res chain seq x y z
N MET A 1 4.00 0.46 9.06
CA MET A 1 4.82 1.48 8.35
C MET A 1 4.14 1.80 7.03
N ILE A 2 4.21 3.05 6.57
CA ILE A 2 3.64 3.45 5.29
C ILE A 2 4.69 4.20 4.46
N THR A 3 4.79 3.89 3.18
CA THR A 3 5.60 4.65 2.20
C THR A 3 4.67 5.31 1.22
N VAL A 4 4.92 6.59 0.90
CA VAL A 4 4.07 7.39 0.02
C VAL A 4 4.86 7.84 -1.19
N PHE A 5 4.27 7.69 -2.38
CA PHE A 5 4.79 8.20 -3.63
C PHE A 5 3.74 9.09 -4.30
N GLU A 6 4.15 10.28 -4.77
CA GLU A 6 3.23 11.27 -5.36
C GLU A 6 3.64 11.70 -6.78
N SER A 7 4.93 11.56 -7.12
CA SER A 7 5.52 11.93 -8.40
C SER A 7 5.69 10.73 -9.35
N ALA A 8 5.61 10.97 -10.65
CA ALA A 8 5.88 9.95 -11.68
C ALA A 8 7.32 9.45 -11.64
N ASN A 9 8.28 10.30 -11.26
CA ASN A 9 9.70 9.94 -11.21
C ASN A 9 10.03 8.97 -10.07
N ASP A 10 9.24 9.00 -8.99
CA ASP A 10 9.44 8.16 -7.81
C ASP A 10 8.50 6.94 -7.82
N ARG A 11 7.70 6.78 -8.88
CA ARG A 11 6.77 5.66 -9.02
C ARG A 11 7.54 4.34 -8.87
N PRO A 12 7.18 3.49 -7.90
CA PRO A 12 7.88 2.23 -7.71
C PRO A 12 7.64 1.32 -8.91
N SER A 13 8.66 0.52 -9.26
CA SER A 13 8.49 -0.62 -10.15
C SER A 13 7.72 -1.75 -9.44
N LEU A 14 7.25 -2.75 -10.20
CA LEU A 14 6.64 -3.96 -9.61
C LEU A 14 7.57 -4.66 -8.61
N THR A 15 8.86 -4.79 -8.95
CA THR A 15 9.88 -5.39 -8.08
C THR A 15 10.09 -4.57 -6.81
N THR A 16 10.16 -3.24 -6.94
CA THR A 16 10.28 -2.32 -5.80
C THR A 16 9.06 -2.44 -4.90
N MET A 17 7.85 -2.47 -5.47
CA MET A 17 6.60 -2.63 -4.72
C MET A 17 6.60 -3.93 -3.92
N LYS A 18 6.94 -5.05 -4.56
CA LYS A 18 7.01 -6.38 -3.94
C LYS A 18 8.00 -6.41 -2.76
N ALA A 19 9.14 -5.74 -2.91
CA ALA A 19 10.13 -5.63 -1.85
C ALA A 19 9.63 -4.76 -0.68
N LEU A 20 8.97 -3.63 -0.96
CA LEU A 20 8.45 -2.72 0.07
C LEU A 20 7.34 -3.35 0.91
N VAL A 21 6.36 -3.99 0.28
CA VAL A 21 5.26 -4.67 0.99
C VAL A 21 5.70 -5.99 1.64
N GLY A 22 6.83 -6.55 1.21
CA GLY A 22 7.43 -7.76 1.79
C GLY A 22 6.76 -9.07 1.36
N GLY A 23 6.28 -9.18 0.13
CA GLY A 23 5.56 -10.37 -0.35
C GLY A 23 4.71 -10.09 -1.57
N TRP A 24 3.76 -10.99 -1.88
CA TRP A 24 2.73 -10.66 -2.85
C TRP A 24 1.88 -9.50 -2.35
N PHE A 25 1.41 -8.67 -3.27
CA PHE A 25 0.62 -7.50 -2.92
C PHE A 25 -0.69 -7.45 -3.68
N ARG A 26 -1.65 -6.80 -3.05
CA ARG A 26 -2.93 -6.46 -3.66
C ARG A 26 -3.23 -4.98 -3.48
N LEU A 27 -4.02 -4.45 -4.41
CA LEU A 27 -4.62 -3.13 -4.29
C LEU A 27 -5.83 -3.21 -3.35
N VAL A 28 -5.90 -2.32 -2.38
CA VAL A 28 -7.09 -2.15 -1.51
C VAL A 28 -7.73 -0.79 -1.74
N GLY A 29 -9.06 -0.76 -1.70
CA GLY A 29 -9.83 0.48 -1.80
C GLY A 29 -9.71 1.29 -0.52
N CYS A 30 -9.55 2.60 -0.67
CA CYS A 30 -9.55 3.57 0.41
C CYS A 30 -10.84 4.39 0.34
N SER A 31 -11.80 4.14 1.22
CA SER A 31 -13.12 4.80 1.15
C SER A 31 -13.03 6.32 1.29
N ASN A 32 -12.04 6.82 2.04
CA ASN A 32 -11.83 8.25 2.26
C ASN A 32 -11.11 8.94 1.09
N HIS A 33 -10.39 8.18 0.26
CA HIS A 33 -9.57 8.70 -0.84
C HIS A 33 -9.66 7.78 -2.06
N PRO A 34 -10.77 7.86 -2.83
CA PRO A 34 -11.06 6.91 -3.91
C PRO A 34 -10.08 7.00 -5.09
N ASP A 35 -9.32 8.10 -5.19
CA ASP A 35 -8.31 8.31 -6.22
C ASP A 35 -6.94 7.73 -5.85
N TRP A 36 -6.74 7.31 -4.60
CA TRP A 36 -5.49 6.75 -4.11
C TRP A 36 -5.37 5.26 -4.40
N GLN A 37 -4.15 4.79 -4.65
CA GLN A 37 -3.85 3.37 -4.76
C GLN A 37 -3.04 2.93 -3.54
N ILE A 38 -3.59 2.01 -2.75
CA ILE A 38 -2.92 1.47 -1.58
C ILE A 38 -2.61 0.01 -1.82
N PHE A 39 -1.33 -0.32 -1.79
CA PHE A 39 -0.83 -1.67 -1.92
C PHE A 39 -0.39 -2.21 -0.57
N VAL A 40 -0.89 -3.39 -0.24
CA VAL A 40 -0.62 -4.07 1.03
C VAL A 40 -0.15 -5.49 0.74
N ASN A 41 0.52 -6.11 1.71
CA ASN A 41 0.87 -7.51 1.62
C ASN A 41 -0.38 -8.39 1.61
N ASP A 42 -0.58 -9.18 0.56
CA ASP A 42 -1.74 -10.04 0.38
C ASP A 42 -1.74 -11.23 1.35
N GLU A 43 -0.55 -11.64 1.77
CA GLU A 43 -0.30 -12.76 2.67
C GLU A 43 -0.19 -12.32 4.13
N GLY A 44 -0.46 -11.04 4.42
CA GLY A 44 -0.22 -10.44 5.73
C GLY A 44 -0.94 -11.14 6.87
N GLN A 45 -2.19 -11.56 6.65
CA GLN A 45 -2.95 -12.31 7.65
C GLN A 45 -2.41 -13.73 7.83
N LEU A 46 -2.04 -14.40 6.74
CA LEU A 46 -1.47 -15.75 6.77
C LEU A 46 -0.16 -15.80 7.56
N PHE A 47 0.67 -14.78 7.42
CA PHE A 47 1.96 -14.68 8.10
C PHE A 47 1.92 -13.95 9.45
N GLY A 48 0.73 -13.51 9.91
CA GLY A 48 0.59 -12.79 11.17
C GLY A 48 1.38 -11.47 11.21
N LEU A 49 1.41 -10.75 10.09
CA LEU A 49 2.07 -9.45 10.02
C LEU A 49 1.42 -8.46 10.99
N PRO A 50 2.20 -7.56 11.60
CA PRO A 50 1.70 -6.64 12.62
C PRO A 50 0.65 -5.68 12.04
N PHE A 51 -0.34 -5.33 12.86
CA PHE A 51 -1.32 -4.31 12.53
C PHE A 51 -0.66 -2.96 12.21
N ASN A 52 -1.08 -2.34 11.12
CA ASN A 52 -0.60 -1.04 10.67
C ASN A 52 -1.67 0.01 10.91
N GLU A 53 -1.67 0.59 12.11
CA GLU A 53 -2.66 1.58 12.54
C GLU A 53 -2.76 2.77 11.58
N ALA A 54 -1.61 3.33 11.15
CA ALA A 54 -1.59 4.47 10.24
C ALA A 54 -2.26 4.16 8.89
N ALA A 55 -1.92 3.03 8.27
CA ALA A 55 -2.53 2.64 7.00
C ALA A 55 -4.00 2.27 7.17
N SER A 56 -4.35 1.60 8.27
CA SER A 56 -5.72 1.18 8.53
C SER A 56 -6.66 2.37 8.74
N ASN A 57 -6.20 3.40 9.45
CA ASN A 57 -6.94 4.65 9.65
C ASN A 57 -7.16 5.41 8.33
N ILE A 58 -6.17 5.40 7.44
CA ILE A 58 -6.31 6.01 6.11
C ILE A 58 -7.35 5.24 5.29
N CYS A 59 -7.21 3.92 5.21
CA CYS A 59 -8.07 3.06 4.38
C CYS A 59 -9.50 2.92 4.89
N GLY A 60 -9.72 3.08 6.20
CA GLY A 60 -10.98 2.69 6.85
C GLY A 60 -11.17 1.17 6.88
N SER A 61 -10.11 0.39 6.73
CA SER A 61 -10.10 -1.08 6.75
C SER A 61 -8.81 -1.60 7.36
N GLU A 62 -8.82 -2.84 7.86
CA GLU A 62 -7.63 -3.44 8.47
C GLU A 62 -6.51 -3.63 7.44
N VAL A 63 -5.33 -3.10 7.77
CA VAL A 63 -4.09 -3.27 7.01
C VAL A 63 -3.02 -3.88 7.91
N LEU A 64 -2.40 -4.96 7.44
CA LEU A 64 -1.32 -5.67 8.12
C LEU A 64 0.00 -5.46 7.37
N GLY A 65 1.09 -5.30 8.12
CA GLY A 65 2.44 -5.13 7.58
C GLY A 65 2.68 -3.75 6.95
N HIS A 66 3.64 -3.68 6.02
CA HIS A 66 3.99 -2.45 5.33
C HIS A 66 2.98 -2.12 4.23
N ALA A 67 2.55 -0.85 4.16
CA ALA A 67 1.66 -0.37 3.10
C ALA A 67 2.38 0.64 2.19
N VAL A 68 2.10 0.58 0.90
CA VAL A 68 2.60 1.57 -0.07
C VAL A 68 1.41 2.32 -0.66
N LEU A 69 1.45 3.64 -0.57
CA LEU A 69 0.42 4.54 -1.04
C LEU A 69 0.92 5.30 -2.27
N LEU A 70 0.27 5.14 -3.41
CA LEU A 70 0.50 5.92 -4.62
C LEU A 70 -0.61 6.95 -4.80
N LYS A 71 -0.20 8.20 -4.96
CA LYS A 71 -1.09 9.33 -5.23
C LYS A 71 -0.69 10.03 -6.53
N GLY A 72 -1.58 10.88 -7.04
CA GLY A 72 -1.29 11.80 -8.13
C GLY A 72 -0.64 11.11 -9.34
N ALA A 73 0.53 11.59 -9.74
CA ALA A 73 1.27 11.11 -10.89
C ALA A 73 2.06 9.81 -10.60
N ALA A 74 2.21 9.40 -9.34
CA ALA A 74 2.86 8.13 -9.02
C ALA A 74 1.97 6.90 -9.28
N ARG A 75 0.66 7.06 -9.44
CA ARG A 75 -0.29 5.95 -9.63
C ARG A 75 0.05 5.10 -10.85
N TRP A 76 -0.21 3.80 -10.75
CA TRP A 76 -0.14 2.86 -11.87
C TRP A 76 -1.43 2.93 -12.69
N HIS A 77 -1.30 2.78 -14.02
CA HIS A 77 -2.39 2.83 -14.99
C HIS A 77 -2.81 1.42 -15.41
#